data_AF-A0A7C9M6Z5-F1
#
_entry.id   AF-A0A7C9M6Z5-F1
#
_cell.length_a   1.000
_cell.length_b   1.000
_cell.length_c   1.000
_cell.angle_alpha   90.00
_cell.angle_beta   90.00
_cell.angle_gamma   90.00
#
_symmetry.space_group_name_H-M   'P 1'
#
loop_
_entity.id
_entity.type
_entity.pdbx_description
1 polymer ?
#
loop_
_entity_poly.entity_id
_entity_poly.type
_entity_poly.pdbx_seq_one_letter_code
_entity_poly.pdbx_strand_id
1 'polypeptide(L)'
;MKGLFRPVLLTALLLTLSGGKAQTETDLPAPQPPVYPVVLSTGVRVQVAAPPAAPHPDAGWITWSLDLKRAAPNGRFVALLFLRDAVFAKDHTAAAQLVRPDGSVLDLPKSDVNILKWTPDSRYLLGAGPTTLRLWNTAGGVRLWTGARGDVLDATARYACVAEFLFEEDGVRVTRLRLPTLSPAGTFVLDYRPTDGERFCR
;
A
#
# COMPACT_ATOMS: atom_id res chain seq x y z
N MET A 1 59.24 22.25 70.63
CA MET A 1 59.03 20.92 70.01
C MET A 1 57.62 20.86 69.46
N LYS A 2 57.48 20.47 68.17
CA LYS A 2 56.36 19.80 67.47
C LYS A 2 54.93 19.97 68.05
N GLY A 3 53.89 20.31 67.29
CA GLY A 3 53.72 20.22 65.85
C GLY A 3 52.50 20.99 65.32
N LEU A 4 52.54 21.26 64.03
CA LEU A 4 51.45 21.81 63.24
C LEU A 4 50.41 20.72 62.96
N PHE A 5 49.15 20.96 63.34
CA PHE A 5 47.99 20.27 62.78
C PHE A 5 47.38 21.18 61.72
N ARG A 6 47.42 20.76 60.45
CA ARG A 6 46.64 21.36 59.36
C ARG A 6 45.38 20.51 59.15
N PRO A 7 44.17 21.09 59.14
CA PRO A 7 43.00 20.37 58.69
C PRO A 7 43.02 20.24 57.17
N VAL A 8 42.83 19.01 56.68
CA VAL A 8 42.59 18.69 55.27
C VAL A 8 41.14 19.09 54.96
N LEU A 9 40.96 20.07 54.07
CA LEU A 9 39.65 20.36 53.49
C LEU A 9 39.26 19.21 52.55
N LEU A 10 38.23 18.44 52.91
CA LEU A 10 37.56 17.53 51.98
C LEU A 10 36.71 18.38 51.02
N THR A 11 37.15 18.51 49.77
CA THR A 11 36.34 19.09 48.70
C THR A 11 35.34 18.04 48.23
N ALA A 12 34.06 18.21 48.59
CA ALA A 12 32.98 17.39 48.05
C ALA A 12 32.74 17.77 46.58
N LEU A 13 33.10 16.86 45.67
CA LEU A 13 32.80 16.99 44.25
C LEU A 13 31.32 16.62 44.03
N LEU A 14 30.44 17.63 43.94
CA LEU A 14 29.06 17.41 43.48
C LEU A 14 29.08 17.05 41.99
N LEU A 15 28.90 15.76 41.70
CA LEU A 15 28.48 15.30 40.38
C LEU A 15 27.06 15.79 40.12
N THR A 16 26.94 16.86 39.36
CA THR A 16 25.67 17.27 38.76
C THR A 16 25.36 16.29 37.63
N LEU A 17 24.51 15.30 37.93
CA LEU A 17 23.79 14.57 36.88
C LEU A 17 22.89 15.59 36.19
N SER A 18 23.37 16.12 35.06
CA SER A 18 22.52 16.81 34.11
C SER A 18 21.47 15.81 33.65
N GLY A 19 20.22 16.04 34.05
CA GLY A 19 19.06 15.32 33.55
C GLY A 19 18.89 15.64 32.07
N GLY A 20 19.64 14.94 31.22
CA GLY A 20 19.32 14.84 29.81
C GLY A 20 17.93 14.21 29.73
N LYS A 21 16.92 15.02 29.45
CA LYS A 21 15.61 14.50 29.05
C LYS A 21 15.90 13.60 27.85
N ALA A 22 15.61 12.30 27.98
CA ALA A 22 15.60 11.39 26.85
C ALA A 22 14.69 12.04 25.79
N GLN A 23 15.28 12.43 24.65
CA GLN A 23 14.52 12.98 23.54
C GLN A 23 13.65 11.87 23.01
N THR A 24 12.34 12.07 23.05
CA THR A 24 11.38 11.18 22.40
C THR A 24 11.59 11.25 20.90
N GLU A 25 11.61 10.10 20.22
CA GLU A 25 11.92 9.96 18.78
C GLU A 25 11.01 10.79 17.85
N THR A 26 9.86 11.27 18.36
CA THR A 26 8.96 12.23 17.72
C THR A 26 9.49 13.67 17.62
N ASP A 27 10.58 14.02 18.32
CA ASP A 27 11.20 15.36 18.22
C ASP A 27 12.07 15.53 16.97
N LEU A 28 12.35 14.43 16.24
CA LEU A 28 13.05 14.46 14.96
C LEU A 28 12.10 14.88 13.82
N PRO A 29 12.58 15.66 12.83
CA PRO A 29 11.75 16.04 11.69
C PRO A 29 11.25 14.83 10.91
N ALA A 30 10.06 14.95 10.31
CA ALA A 30 9.48 13.89 9.49
C ALA A 30 10.47 13.43 8.40
N PRO A 31 10.68 12.11 8.24
CA PRO A 31 11.52 11.62 7.17
C PRO A 31 10.92 12.00 5.82
N GLN A 32 11.79 12.36 4.87
CA GLN A 32 11.36 12.66 3.51
C GLN A 32 10.80 11.39 2.84
N PRO A 33 9.66 11.46 2.14
CA PRO A 33 9.11 10.28 1.48
C PRO A 33 10.04 9.75 0.39
N PRO A 34 10.22 8.42 0.27
CA PRO A 34 10.99 7.84 -0.82
C PRO A 34 10.31 8.15 -2.16
N VAL A 35 11.14 8.36 -3.19
CA VAL A 35 10.71 8.73 -4.54
C VAL A 35 11.07 7.62 -5.52
N TYR A 36 10.11 7.23 -6.36
CA TYR A 36 10.22 6.11 -7.27
C TYR A 36 10.10 6.56 -8.73
N PRO A 37 11.07 6.24 -9.59
CA PRO A 37 11.00 6.60 -10.99
C PRO A 37 10.00 5.70 -11.75
N VAL A 38 9.19 6.36 -12.58
CA VAL A 38 8.24 5.72 -13.50
C VAL A 38 8.52 6.23 -14.91
N VAL A 39 8.55 5.30 -15.86
CA VAL A 39 8.71 5.60 -17.29
C VAL A 39 7.46 5.07 -18.00
N LEU A 40 6.78 5.95 -18.72
CA LEU A 40 5.63 5.59 -19.52
C LEU A 40 6.07 5.15 -20.92
N SER A 41 5.22 4.42 -21.63
CA SER A 41 5.44 4.05 -23.05
C SER A 41 5.64 5.26 -23.97
N THR A 42 5.12 6.43 -23.58
CA THR A 42 5.33 7.71 -24.27
C THR A 42 6.74 8.28 -24.11
N GLY A 43 7.58 7.68 -23.25
CA GLY A 43 8.91 8.16 -22.89
C GLY A 43 8.92 9.17 -21.73
N VAL A 44 7.75 9.61 -21.27
CA VAL A 44 7.61 10.52 -20.13
C VAL A 44 8.17 9.85 -18.86
N ARG A 45 9.04 10.57 -18.14
CA ARG A 45 9.64 10.15 -16.88
C ARG A 45 9.01 10.93 -15.74
N VAL A 46 8.48 10.23 -14.75
CA VAL A 46 7.80 10.80 -13.58
C VAL A 46 8.48 10.32 -12.32
N GLN A 47 8.72 11.22 -11.38
CA GLN A 47 9.19 10.90 -10.03
C GLN A 47 7.97 10.84 -9.11
N VAL A 48 7.65 9.66 -8.60
CA VAL A 48 6.46 9.43 -7.77
C VAL A 48 6.90 9.29 -6.32
N ALA A 49 6.55 10.27 -5.48
CA ALA A 49 6.80 10.19 -4.05
C ALA A 49 5.76 9.27 -3.38
N ALA A 50 6.21 8.43 -2.45
CA ALA A 50 5.29 7.76 -1.53
C ALA A 50 4.51 8.80 -0.69
N PRO A 51 3.39 8.40 -0.05
CA PRO A 51 2.67 9.31 0.83
C PRO A 51 3.57 9.87 1.95
N PRO A 52 3.25 11.07 2.47
CA PRO A 52 4.02 11.69 3.54
C PRO A 52 4.02 10.81 4.79
N ALA A 53 5.13 10.87 5.52
CA ALA A 53 5.20 10.23 6.83
C ALA A 53 4.20 10.87 7.80
N ALA A 54 3.62 10.06 8.68
CA ALA A 54 2.67 10.52 9.70
C ALA A 54 3.21 10.20 11.10
N PRO A 55 2.94 11.02 12.13
CA PRO A 55 3.34 10.69 13.49
C PRO A 55 2.74 9.37 13.96
N HIS A 56 3.53 8.54 14.64
CA HIS A 56 3.02 7.33 15.29
C HIS A 56 2.51 7.63 16.71
N PRO A 57 1.41 6.99 17.19
CA PRO A 57 0.90 7.23 18.53
C PRO A 57 1.89 6.94 19.67
N ASP A 58 2.76 5.94 19.50
CA ASP A 58 3.62 5.46 20.58
C ASP A 58 5.05 6.05 20.55
N ALA A 59 5.53 6.51 19.39
CA ALA A 59 6.78 7.25 19.12
C ALA A 59 7.21 7.04 17.66
N GLY A 60 7.97 8.00 17.11
CA GLY A 60 8.54 7.92 15.76
C GLY A 60 7.55 8.24 14.63
N TRP A 61 7.88 7.77 13.42
CA TRP A 61 7.19 8.10 12.19
C TRP A 61 6.67 6.86 11.49
N ILE A 62 5.43 6.94 11.02
CA ILE A 62 4.83 5.96 10.13
C ILE A 62 5.25 6.32 8.70
N THR A 63 6.00 5.43 8.08
CA THR A 63 6.53 5.60 6.73
C THR A 63 5.84 4.67 5.73
N TRP A 64 6.22 4.80 4.47
CA TRP A 64 5.61 4.08 3.35
C TRP A 64 6.68 3.48 2.46
N SER A 65 6.48 2.25 2.03
CA SER A 65 7.33 1.54 1.08
C SER A 65 6.53 1.15 -0.16
N LEU A 66 7.19 1.12 -1.33
CA LEU A 66 6.57 0.62 -2.54
C LEU A 66 6.44 -0.90 -2.48
N ASP A 67 5.23 -1.40 -2.68
CA ASP A 67 4.92 -2.83 -2.70
C ASP A 67 4.67 -3.32 -4.13
N LEU A 68 3.72 -2.70 -4.83
CA LEU A 68 3.41 -3.07 -6.22
C LEU A 68 3.64 -1.92 -7.18
N LYS A 69 4.17 -2.25 -8.35
CA LYS A 69 4.17 -1.42 -9.55
C LYS A 69 3.58 -2.22 -10.69
N ARG A 70 2.55 -1.69 -11.35
CA ARG A 70 1.80 -2.36 -12.42
C ARG A 70 1.54 -1.40 -13.58
N ALA A 71 2.22 -1.62 -14.70
CA ALA A 71 1.92 -0.91 -15.94
C ALA A 71 0.60 -1.46 -16.54
N ALA A 72 -0.22 -0.56 -17.07
CA ALA A 72 -1.35 -0.97 -17.88
C ALA A 72 -0.85 -1.65 -19.18
N PRO A 73 -1.62 -2.58 -19.78
CA PRO A 73 -1.24 -3.26 -21.01
C PRO A 73 -0.87 -2.32 -22.17
N ASN A 74 -1.52 -1.16 -22.28
CA ASN A 74 -1.18 -0.15 -23.29
C ASN A 74 0.06 0.69 -22.95
N GLY A 75 0.68 0.48 -21.78
CA GLY A 75 1.85 1.19 -21.28
C GLY A 75 1.64 2.69 -20.99
N ARG A 76 0.41 3.20 -21.08
CA ARG A 76 0.11 4.63 -20.92
C ARG A 76 -0.13 5.03 -19.46
N PHE A 77 -0.42 4.06 -18.62
CA PHE A 77 -0.68 4.23 -17.20
C PHE A 77 0.21 3.30 -16.39
N VAL A 78 0.60 3.74 -15.19
CA VAL A 78 1.29 2.89 -14.22
C VAL A 78 0.67 3.11 -12.86
N ALA A 79 0.19 2.03 -12.26
CA ALA A 79 -0.31 2.04 -10.89
C ALA A 79 0.80 1.65 -9.92
N LEU A 80 0.86 2.35 -8.79
CA LEU A 80 1.75 2.07 -7.68
C LEU A 80 0.91 1.80 -6.44
N LEU A 81 1.28 0.79 -5.66
CA LEU A 81 0.71 0.49 -4.36
C LEU A 81 1.80 0.65 -3.31
N PHE A 82 1.56 1.51 -2.34
CA PHE A 82 2.43 1.71 -1.19
C PHE A 82 1.81 1.04 0.02
N LEU A 83 2.63 0.32 0.77
CA LEU A 83 2.26 -0.23 2.06
C LEU A 83 2.80 0.69 3.15
N ARG A 84 1.94 0.96 4.12
CA ARG A 84 2.33 1.57 5.38
C ARG A 84 3.25 0.59 6.10
N ASP A 85 4.36 1.10 6.66
CA ASP A 85 5.31 0.25 7.36
C ASP A 85 4.61 -0.59 8.44
N ALA A 86 4.82 -1.90 8.36
CA ALA A 86 4.09 -2.92 9.10
C ALA A 86 4.58 -3.07 10.55
N VAL A 87 5.70 -2.44 10.91
CA VAL A 87 6.30 -2.57 12.26
C VAL A 87 5.31 -2.21 13.37
N PHE A 88 4.28 -1.41 13.08
CA PHE A 88 3.27 -1.02 14.08
C PHE A 88 1.81 -1.05 13.60
N ALA A 89 1.54 -1.50 12.37
CA ALA A 89 0.22 -1.38 11.78
C ALA A 89 -0.68 -2.58 12.15
N LYS A 90 -1.62 -2.38 13.08
CA LYS A 90 -2.78 -3.29 13.27
C LYS A 90 -3.71 -3.33 12.05
N ASP A 91 -3.65 -2.29 11.21
CA ASP A 91 -4.49 -2.11 10.03
C ASP A 91 -3.61 -2.13 8.77
N HIS A 92 -3.87 -3.09 7.86
CA HIS A 92 -3.23 -3.16 6.54
C HIS A 92 -3.61 -1.95 5.69
N THR A 93 -2.97 -0.81 5.91
CA THR A 93 -3.29 0.42 5.19
C THR A 93 -2.42 0.52 3.95
N ALA A 94 -3.05 0.52 2.79
CA ALA A 94 -2.39 0.73 1.52
C ALA A 94 -2.82 2.04 0.86
N ALA A 95 -1.89 2.66 0.13
CA ALA A 95 -2.11 3.85 -0.66
C ALA A 95 -1.82 3.54 -2.13
N ALA A 96 -2.79 3.76 -3.00
CA ALA A 96 -2.64 3.48 -4.43
C ALA A 96 -2.57 4.79 -5.20
N GLN A 97 -1.63 4.88 -6.14
CA GLN A 97 -1.43 6.04 -7.00
C GLN A 97 -1.40 5.61 -8.46
N LEU A 98 -1.88 6.50 -9.34
CA LEU A 98 -1.92 6.29 -10.78
C LEU A 98 -1.13 7.38 -11.50
N VAL A 99 -0.06 6.98 -12.18
CA VAL A 99 0.64 7.85 -13.13
C VAL A 99 -0.11 7.86 -14.45
N ARG A 100 -0.48 9.06 -14.92
CA ARG A 100 -1.25 9.30 -16.14
C ARG A 100 -0.35 9.67 -17.32
N PRO A 101 -0.85 9.60 -18.57
CA PRO A 101 -0.05 9.83 -19.78
C PRO A 101 0.57 11.22 -19.88
N ASP A 102 -0.02 12.21 -19.20
CA ASP A 102 0.43 13.59 -19.11
C ASP A 102 1.54 13.80 -18.05
N GLY A 103 1.95 12.73 -17.35
CA GLY A 103 2.96 12.77 -16.29
C GLY A 103 2.40 13.12 -14.91
N SER A 104 1.12 13.43 -14.79
CA SER A 104 0.50 13.70 -13.49
C SER A 104 0.30 12.42 -12.68
N VAL A 105 0.39 12.55 -11.35
CA VAL A 105 0.13 11.48 -10.38
C VAL A 105 -1.22 11.74 -9.73
N LEU A 106 -2.07 10.71 -9.68
CA LEU A 106 -3.40 10.75 -9.10
C LEU A 106 -3.50 9.75 -7.95
N ASP A 107 -3.83 10.22 -6.75
CA ASP A 107 -4.17 9.34 -5.64
C ASP A 107 -5.50 8.63 -5.92
N LEU A 108 -5.51 7.31 -5.79
CA LEU A 108 -6.70 6.49 -5.99
C LEU A 108 -7.44 6.35 -4.66
N PRO A 109 -8.72 6.78 -4.58
CA PRO A 109 -9.47 6.72 -3.33
C PRO A 109 -9.78 5.28 -2.94
N LYS A 110 -9.93 5.05 -1.63
CA LYS A 110 -10.29 3.74 -1.03
C LYS A 110 -9.29 2.63 -1.37
N SER A 111 -8.01 2.96 -1.31
CA SER A 111 -6.87 2.15 -1.71
C SER A 111 -6.43 1.07 -0.72
N ASP A 112 -7.26 0.71 0.26
CA ASP A 112 -7.03 -0.42 1.16
C ASP A 112 -7.19 -1.75 0.39
N VAL A 113 -6.19 -2.05 -0.42
CA VAL A 113 -6.08 -3.22 -1.31
C VAL A 113 -4.69 -3.80 -1.20
N ASN A 114 -4.57 -5.10 -1.42
CA ASN A 114 -3.32 -5.83 -1.47
C ASN A 114 -2.96 -6.29 -2.89
N ILE A 115 -3.88 -6.12 -3.86
CA ILE A 115 -3.73 -6.63 -5.21
C ILE A 115 -4.14 -5.54 -6.20
N LEU A 116 -3.40 -5.44 -7.31
CA LEU A 116 -3.70 -4.56 -8.44
C LEU A 116 -3.66 -5.34 -9.74
N LYS A 117 -4.76 -5.33 -10.49
CA LYS A 117 -4.88 -6.02 -11.80
C LYS A 117 -5.53 -5.14 -12.85
N TRP A 118 -4.83 -4.92 -13.96
CA TRP A 118 -5.38 -4.17 -15.07
C TRP A 118 -6.33 -5.02 -15.91
N THR A 119 -7.41 -4.40 -16.36
CA THR A 119 -8.20 -4.92 -17.48
C THR A 119 -7.35 -4.91 -18.77
N PRO A 120 -7.52 -5.88 -19.69
CA PRO A 120 -6.71 -5.97 -20.90
C PRO A 120 -6.83 -4.73 -21.82
N ASP A 121 -7.98 -4.05 -21.80
CA ASP A 121 -8.23 -2.83 -22.56
C ASP A 121 -7.66 -1.57 -21.89
N SER A 122 -7.00 -1.71 -20.74
CA SER A 122 -6.38 -0.62 -19.96
C SER A 122 -7.37 0.47 -19.51
N ARG A 123 -8.68 0.20 -19.52
CA ARG A 123 -9.71 1.19 -19.14
C ARG A 123 -9.95 1.21 -17.64
N TYR A 124 -9.71 0.09 -16.98
CA TYR A 124 -9.94 -0.07 -15.56
C TYR A 124 -8.80 -0.80 -14.85
N LEU A 125 -8.57 -0.37 -13.62
CA LEU A 125 -7.73 -1.06 -12.65
C LEU A 125 -8.63 -1.68 -11.59
N LEU A 126 -8.46 -2.98 -11.37
CA LEU A 126 -9.11 -3.70 -10.28
C LEU A 126 -8.17 -3.73 -9.08
N GLY A 127 -8.73 -3.53 -7.89
CA GLY A 127 -8.02 -3.75 -6.63
C GLY A 127 -8.83 -4.61 -5.69
N ALA A 128 -8.22 -5.66 -5.19
CA ALA A 128 -8.81 -6.54 -4.19
C ALA A 128 -8.23 -6.19 -2.82
N GLY A 129 -9.06 -6.16 -1.80
CA GLY A 129 -8.64 -6.03 -0.41
C GLY A 129 -9.46 -6.94 0.50
N PRO A 130 -9.30 -6.83 1.83
CA PRO A 130 -9.84 -7.81 2.78
C PRO A 130 -11.35 -8.04 2.67
N THR A 131 -12.10 -6.98 2.36
CA THR A 131 -13.57 -7.02 2.38
C THR A 131 -14.24 -6.44 1.14
N THR A 132 -13.50 -5.82 0.23
CA THR A 132 -14.09 -5.22 -0.96
C THR A 132 -13.21 -5.33 -2.19
N LEU A 133 -13.86 -5.47 -3.33
CA LEU A 133 -13.29 -5.23 -4.64
C LEU A 133 -13.50 -3.77 -5.03
N ARG A 134 -12.47 -3.15 -5.59
CA ARG A 134 -12.51 -1.80 -6.16
C ARG A 134 -12.25 -1.86 -7.65
N LEU A 135 -12.95 -0.99 -8.37
CA LEU A 135 -12.73 -0.72 -9.78
C LEU A 135 -12.47 0.76 -9.95
N TRP A 136 -11.24 1.12 -10.29
CA TRP A 136 -10.89 2.48 -10.68
C TRP A 136 -10.92 2.62 -12.19
N ASN A 137 -11.48 3.72 -12.68
CA ASN A 137 -11.21 4.17 -14.03
C ASN A 137 -9.91 5.01 -14.05
N THR A 138 -9.42 5.31 -15.24
CA THR A 138 -8.18 6.07 -15.45
C THR A 138 -8.27 7.57 -15.08
N ALA A 139 -9.46 8.03 -14.66
CA ALA A 139 -9.71 9.38 -14.16
C ALA A 139 -9.85 9.41 -12.62
N GLY A 140 -9.62 8.28 -11.92
CA GLY A 140 -9.68 8.17 -10.46
C GLY A 140 -11.07 7.85 -9.89
N GLY A 141 -12.10 7.77 -10.72
CA GLY A 141 -13.43 7.36 -10.29
C GLY A 141 -13.43 5.92 -9.80
N VAL A 142 -13.96 5.67 -8.60
CA VAL A 142 -13.98 4.35 -7.96
C VAL A 142 -15.39 3.78 -7.86
N ARG A 143 -15.53 2.49 -8.09
CA ARG A 143 -16.69 1.69 -7.71
C ARG A 143 -16.27 0.59 -6.75
N LEU A 144 -17.16 0.25 -5.84
CA LEU A 144 -16.94 -0.80 -4.84
C LEU A 144 -17.91 -1.94 -5.05
N TRP A 145 -17.45 -3.14 -4.72
CA TRP A 145 -18.30 -4.30 -4.54
C TRP A 145 -17.88 -5.04 -3.27
N THR A 146 -18.86 -5.29 -2.40
CA THR A 146 -18.67 -5.87 -1.05
C THR A 146 -19.01 -7.36 -0.99
N GLY A 147 -19.30 -7.98 -2.14
CA GLY A 147 -19.85 -9.33 -2.20
C GLY A 147 -18.83 -10.48 -2.21
N ALA A 148 -17.53 -10.19 -2.16
CA ALA A 148 -16.51 -11.21 -1.89
C ALA A 148 -15.34 -10.61 -1.09
N ARG A 149 -14.80 -11.44 -0.20
CA ARG A 149 -13.50 -11.24 0.46
C ARG A 149 -12.47 -11.98 -0.34
N GLY A 150 -11.78 -11.34 -1.27
CA GLY A 150 -11.19 -12.14 -2.34
C GLY A 150 -10.13 -11.50 -3.21
N ASP A 151 -9.59 -12.34 -4.08
CA ASP A 151 -8.59 -12.03 -5.10
C ASP A 151 -9.27 -11.76 -6.45
N VAL A 152 -8.59 -11.02 -7.33
CA VAL A 152 -8.93 -10.85 -8.75
C VAL A 152 -8.16 -11.85 -9.58
N LEU A 153 -8.77 -13.01 -9.80
CA LEU A 153 -8.13 -14.13 -10.49
C LEU A 153 -7.94 -13.89 -11.99
N ASP A 154 -8.92 -13.29 -12.66
CA ASP A 154 -8.82 -12.93 -14.08
C ASP A 154 -9.75 -11.75 -14.42
N ALA A 155 -9.44 -11.04 -15.50
CA ALA A 155 -10.22 -9.91 -15.99
C ALA A 155 -10.18 -9.80 -17.51
N THR A 156 -11.33 -9.49 -18.09
CA THR A 156 -11.50 -9.10 -19.50
C THR A 156 -11.97 -7.65 -19.58
N ALA A 157 -12.22 -7.14 -20.79
CA ALA A 157 -12.81 -5.82 -20.98
C ALA A 157 -14.24 -5.70 -20.42
N ARG A 158 -14.94 -6.83 -20.20
CA ARG A 158 -16.35 -6.87 -19.80
C ARG A 158 -16.60 -7.55 -18.47
N TYR A 159 -15.65 -8.33 -17.97
CA TYR A 159 -15.83 -9.11 -16.76
C TYR A 159 -14.60 -9.07 -15.85
N ALA A 160 -14.84 -9.14 -14.55
CA ALA A 160 -13.84 -9.50 -13.55
C ALA A 160 -14.28 -10.83 -12.91
N CYS A 161 -13.36 -11.77 -12.77
CA CYS A 161 -13.58 -13.03 -12.10
C CYS A 161 -12.80 -13.01 -10.79
N VAL A 162 -13.54 -13.09 -9.70
CA VAL A 162 -13.01 -12.97 -8.34
C VAL A 162 -13.36 -14.20 -7.55
N ALA A 163 -12.52 -14.57 -6.60
CA ALA A 163 -12.80 -15.70 -5.71
C ALA A 163 -12.53 -15.30 -4.28
N GLU A 164 -13.25 -15.92 -3.35
CA GLU A 164 -12.98 -15.73 -1.93
C GLU A 164 -11.64 -16.37 -1.55
N PHE A 165 -10.94 -15.79 -0.57
CA PHE A 165 -9.66 -16.34 -0.07
C PHE A 165 -9.82 -17.69 0.64
N LEU A 166 -11.05 -18.15 0.86
CA LEU A 166 -11.35 -19.44 1.44
C LEU A 166 -11.23 -20.51 0.35
N PHE A 167 -10.14 -21.26 0.39
CA PHE A 167 -9.98 -22.46 -0.41
C PHE A 167 -10.81 -23.58 0.23
N GLU A 168 -11.91 -23.96 -0.43
CA GLU A 168 -12.67 -25.17 -0.09
C GLU A 168 -11.93 -26.38 -0.69
N GLU A 169 -12.02 -27.55 -0.04
CA GLU A 169 -11.48 -28.80 -0.61
C GLU A 169 -12.11 -29.12 -1.99
N ASP A 170 -13.31 -28.58 -2.24
CA ASP A 170 -14.12 -28.76 -3.45
C ASP A 170 -13.73 -27.82 -4.62
N GLY A 171 -12.69 -26.99 -4.44
CA GLY A 171 -12.18 -26.09 -5.48
C GLY A 171 -12.38 -24.59 -5.19
N VAL A 172 -12.13 -23.77 -6.21
CA VAL A 172 -12.19 -22.31 -6.12
C VAL A 172 -13.52 -21.81 -6.65
N ARG A 173 -14.38 -21.30 -5.75
CA ARG A 173 -15.63 -20.64 -6.12
C ARG A 173 -15.35 -19.26 -6.71
N VAL A 174 -15.65 -19.10 -8.00
CA VAL A 174 -15.47 -17.87 -8.75
C VAL A 174 -16.81 -17.16 -8.92
N THR A 175 -16.84 -15.87 -8.59
CA THR A 175 -17.91 -14.94 -8.95
C THR A 175 -17.47 -14.10 -10.14
N ARG A 176 -18.28 -14.12 -11.21
CA ARG A 176 -18.08 -13.26 -12.39
C ARG A 176 -18.88 -11.98 -12.23
N LEU A 177 -18.22 -10.84 -12.35
CA LEU A 177 -18.81 -9.50 -12.23
C LEU A 177 -18.77 -8.78 -13.58
N ARG A 178 -19.85 -8.10 -13.97
CA ARG A 178 -19.89 -7.25 -15.17
C ARG A 178 -19.13 -5.95 -14.94
N LEU A 179 -18.35 -5.53 -15.91
CA LEU A 179 -17.71 -4.22 -15.94
C LEU A 179 -18.52 -3.25 -16.82
N PRO A 180 -18.60 -1.96 -16.43
CA PRO A 180 -17.94 -1.38 -15.26
C PRO A 180 -18.85 -1.28 -14.02
N THR A 181 -20.01 -1.96 -14.01
CA THR A 181 -21.03 -1.84 -12.95
C THR A 181 -20.70 -2.63 -11.69
N LEU A 182 -19.79 -3.62 -11.78
CA LEU A 182 -19.52 -4.62 -10.74
C LEU A 182 -20.75 -5.42 -10.31
N SER A 183 -21.73 -5.58 -11.20
CA SER A 183 -22.92 -6.39 -10.93
C SER A 183 -22.64 -7.88 -11.18
N PRO A 184 -23.07 -8.81 -10.31
CA PRO A 184 -22.93 -10.24 -10.54
C PRO A 184 -23.50 -10.70 -11.90
N ALA A 185 -22.76 -11.58 -12.56
CA ALA A 185 -23.07 -12.15 -13.88
C ALA A 185 -23.11 -13.69 -13.87
N GLY A 186 -22.95 -14.30 -12.69
CA GLY A 186 -22.93 -15.73 -12.47
C GLY A 186 -21.79 -16.16 -11.54
N THR A 187 -21.86 -17.41 -11.07
CA THR A 187 -20.84 -18.08 -10.28
C THR A 187 -20.52 -19.44 -10.89
N PHE A 188 -19.29 -19.91 -10.71
CA PHE A 188 -18.84 -21.24 -11.12
C PHE A 188 -17.70 -21.71 -10.20
N VAL A 189 -17.33 -22.99 -10.28
CA VAL A 189 -16.25 -23.58 -9.48
C VAL A 189 -15.15 -24.04 -10.43
N LEU A 190 -13.90 -23.74 -10.06
CA LEU A 190 -12.72 -24.34 -10.67
C LEU A 190 -12.24 -25.46 -9.75
N ASP A 191 -12.00 -26.64 -10.28
CA ASP A 191 -11.46 -27.80 -9.56
C ASP A 191 -9.94 -27.68 -9.30
N TYR A 192 -9.33 -26.56 -9.69
CA TYR A 192 -7.95 -26.20 -9.42
C TYR A 192 -7.83 -24.73 -9.05
N ARG A 193 -6.68 -24.37 -8.47
CA ARG A 193 -6.32 -22.97 -8.25
C ARG A 193 -5.71 -22.37 -9.52
N PRO A 194 -6.33 -21.38 -10.15
CA PRO A 194 -5.77 -20.78 -11.35
C PRO A 194 -4.45 -20.08 -11.04
N THR A 195 -3.55 -20.15 -12.02
CA THR A 195 -2.24 -19.48 -11.94
C THR A 195 -2.34 -18.02 -12.35
N ASP A 196 -1.37 -17.18 -11.95
CA ASP A 196 -1.36 -15.79 -12.39
C ASP A 196 -1.18 -15.71 -13.91
N GLY A 197 -2.02 -14.90 -14.56
CA GLY A 197 -2.09 -14.77 -16.02
C GLY A 197 -2.99 -15.77 -16.75
N GLU A 198 -3.50 -16.79 -16.06
CA GLU A 198 -4.46 -17.74 -16.64
C GLU A 198 -5.77 -17.05 -17.05
N ARG A 199 -6.33 -17.47 -18.19
CA ARG A 199 -7.49 -16.81 -18.82
C ARG A 199 -8.70 -17.72 -18.88
N PHE A 200 -9.61 -17.55 -17.92
CA PHE A 200 -10.83 -18.35 -17.80
C PHE A 200 -12.10 -17.48 -17.61
N CYS A 201 -11.95 -16.16 -17.44
CA CYS A 201 -13.08 -15.25 -17.28
C CYS A 201 -13.77 -14.91 -18.62
N ARG A 202 -14.27 -15.94 -19.31
CA ARG A 202 -14.94 -15.83 -20.61
C ARG A 202 -16.46 -15.81 -20.48
#